data_AF-A0A7W0L3F2-F1
#
_entry.id   AF-A0A7W0L3F2-F1
#
_cell.length_a   1.000
_cell.length_b   1.000
_cell.length_c   1.000
_cell.angle_alpha   90.00
_cell.angle_beta   90.00
_cell.angle_gamma   90.00
#
_symmetry.space_group_name_H-M   'P 1'
#
loop_
_entity.id
_entity.type
_entity.pdbx_description
1 polymer ?
#
loop_
_entity_poly.entity_id
_entity_poly.type
_entity_poly.pdbx_seq_one_letter_code
_entity_poly.pdbx_strand_id
1 'polypeptide(L)'
;ADMSTVAYAAPAPARVESEPAPAPASSTSSTYEVTPDRRGRGALIALGLVALVVVGGLLLFGLGRDDEPERDGPSAAEEDQGGGGGGAGGGGAAPEPEAEEEEPADEAPQEETETFTAGDTGYGVDVPADWEERQEAETRVDLVDPDTGNYLRVEWTETPGEDALVAWQQQEDSFAPSHENYQQIQMDAVDYQDSPTAALWEYTWSEGSADLHAYNLGFVTGDGEYGFALNFVTDEADWEESQPLGDSFMESFGPLE
;
A
#
# COMPACT_ATOMS: atom_id res chain seq x y z
N ALA A 1 -59.89 2.87 -46.08
CA ALA A 1 -60.02 4.30 -45.81
C ALA A 1 -58.79 4.69 -45.01
N ASP A 2 -57.89 5.40 -45.67
CA ASP A 2 -56.56 5.83 -45.26
C ASP A 2 -56.67 7.28 -44.75
N MET A 3 -56.01 7.61 -43.64
CA MET A 3 -55.62 8.99 -43.35
C MET A 3 -54.24 9.01 -42.69
N SER A 4 -53.24 9.04 -43.55
CA SER A 4 -51.86 9.45 -43.29
C SER A 4 -51.80 10.88 -42.73
N THR A 5 -51.13 11.08 -41.59
CA THR A 5 -50.77 12.40 -41.07
C THR A 5 -49.46 12.86 -41.70
N VAL A 6 -49.54 13.91 -42.51
CA VAL A 6 -48.42 14.59 -43.16
C VAL A 6 -47.78 15.59 -42.19
N ALA A 7 -46.46 15.49 -42.03
CA ALA A 7 -45.64 16.46 -41.30
C ALA A 7 -45.59 17.82 -42.04
N TYR A 8 -45.80 18.91 -41.31
CA TYR A 8 -45.62 20.27 -41.82
C TYR A 8 -44.36 20.88 -41.22
N ALA A 9 -43.38 21.16 -42.08
CA ALA A 9 -42.21 21.99 -41.80
C ALA A 9 -42.42 23.38 -42.41
N ALA A 10 -42.11 24.42 -41.64
CA ALA A 10 -41.94 25.81 -42.11
C ALA A 10 -41.15 26.61 -41.06
N PRO A 11 -40.55 27.78 -41.39
CA PRO A 11 -39.34 27.93 -42.20
C PRO A 11 -38.20 28.65 -41.43
N ALA A 12 -36.97 28.51 -41.91
CA ALA A 12 -35.76 29.08 -41.31
C ALA A 12 -35.66 30.62 -41.47
N PRO A 13 -35.21 31.36 -40.44
CA PRO A 13 -34.72 32.73 -40.60
C PRO A 13 -33.17 32.82 -40.70
N ALA A 14 -32.76 33.57 -41.72
CA ALA A 14 -31.54 34.36 -41.98
C ALA A 14 -30.18 34.04 -41.29
N ARG A 15 -29.16 33.88 -42.15
CA ARG A 15 -27.72 34.00 -41.87
C ARG A 15 -27.38 35.41 -41.34
N VAL A 16 -26.75 35.49 -40.17
CA VAL A 16 -26.03 36.68 -39.69
C VAL A 16 -24.52 36.41 -39.84
N GLU A 17 -23.84 37.41 -40.38
CA GLU A 17 -22.41 37.48 -40.72
C GLU A 17 -21.51 37.35 -39.48
N SER A 18 -20.39 36.64 -39.60
CA SER A 18 -19.40 36.46 -38.53
C SER A 18 -18.55 37.73 -38.33
N GLU A 19 -18.60 38.34 -37.15
CA GLU A 19 -17.67 39.40 -36.73
C GLU A 19 -16.36 38.76 -36.21
N PRO A 20 -15.16 39.29 -36.54
CA PRO A 20 -13.89 38.70 -36.08
C PRO A 20 -13.60 39.03 -34.60
N ALA A 21 -13.05 38.04 -33.89
CA ALA A 21 -12.68 38.13 -32.47
C ALA A 21 -11.56 39.16 -32.19
N PRO A 22 -11.60 39.91 -31.08
CA PRO A 22 -10.44 40.63 -30.57
C PRO A 22 -9.43 39.69 -29.89
N ALA A 23 -8.14 39.91 -30.14
CA ALA A 23 -7.02 39.18 -29.53
C ALA A 23 -6.90 39.45 -28.01
N PRO A 24 -6.36 38.52 -27.21
CA PRO A 24 -6.18 38.71 -25.77
C PRO A 24 -5.05 39.72 -25.49
N ALA A 25 -5.37 40.75 -24.69
CA ALA A 25 -4.37 41.63 -24.09
C ALA A 25 -3.80 40.98 -22.82
N SER A 26 -2.47 40.89 -22.76
CA SER A 26 -1.70 40.46 -21.59
C SER A 26 -2.06 41.28 -20.35
N SER A 27 -2.49 40.62 -19.27
CA SER A 27 -2.64 41.26 -17.97
C SER A 27 -1.35 41.08 -17.17
N THR A 28 -0.64 42.19 -17.01
CA THR A 28 0.49 42.36 -16.10
C THR A 28 0.06 42.21 -14.65
N SER A 29 0.90 41.56 -13.86
CA SER A 29 0.87 41.40 -12.41
C SER A 29 0.54 42.71 -11.68
N SER A 30 -0.56 42.70 -10.92
CA SER A 30 -0.90 43.73 -9.95
C SER A 30 -0.46 43.24 -8.57
N THR A 31 0.63 43.83 -8.08
CA THR A 31 1.11 43.71 -6.71
C THR A 31 0.03 44.24 -5.76
N TYR A 32 -0.57 43.37 -4.95
CA TYR A 32 -1.30 43.78 -3.76
C TYR A 32 -0.36 43.61 -2.56
N GLU A 33 0.17 44.73 -2.08
CA GLU A 33 0.69 44.82 -0.72
C GLU A 33 -0.50 44.68 0.25
N VAL A 34 -0.52 43.61 1.03
CA VAL A 34 -1.46 43.43 2.13
C VAL A 34 -0.72 43.68 3.43
N THR A 35 -0.96 44.83 4.03
CA THR A 35 -0.63 45.11 5.44
C THR A 35 -1.63 44.37 6.34
N PRO A 36 -1.20 43.63 7.38
CA PRO A 36 -2.16 42.97 8.27
C PRO A 36 -2.54 43.90 9.44
N ASP A 37 -3.83 44.18 9.57
CA ASP A 37 -4.42 44.74 10.80
C ASP A 37 -5.19 43.64 11.54
N ARG A 38 -5.02 43.61 12.87
CA ARG A 38 -5.42 42.54 13.78
C ARG A 38 -6.86 42.73 14.24
N ARG A 39 -7.72 41.72 14.06
CA ARG A 39 -8.75 41.20 15.02
C ARG A 39 -9.96 40.61 14.29
N GLY A 40 -10.34 39.40 14.68
CA GLY A 40 -11.72 38.91 14.53
C GLY A 40 -11.84 37.49 13.98
N ARG A 41 -12.49 36.63 14.75
CA ARG A 41 -12.75 35.20 14.48
C ARG A 41 -13.54 34.99 13.18
N GLY A 42 -13.18 33.96 12.42
CA GLY A 42 -13.98 33.41 11.32
C GLY A 42 -13.35 32.13 10.82
N ALA A 43 -13.98 30.99 11.14
CA ALA A 43 -13.59 29.68 10.63
C ALA A 43 -13.66 29.67 9.10
N LEU A 44 -12.53 29.43 8.45
CA LEU A 44 -12.50 29.05 7.04
C LEU A 44 -12.37 27.53 7.02
N ILE A 45 -13.41 26.89 6.50
CA ILE A 45 -13.37 25.52 6.01
C ILE A 45 -12.31 25.52 4.90
N ALA A 46 -11.10 25.08 5.26
CA ALA A 46 -10.09 24.73 4.28
C ALA A 46 -10.42 23.30 3.86
N LEU A 47 -10.85 23.15 2.60
CA LEU A 47 -10.86 21.87 1.90
C LEU A 47 -9.39 21.44 1.82
N GLY A 48 -8.91 20.75 2.85
CA GLY A 48 -7.54 20.31 3.00
C GLY A 48 -7.28 19.14 2.09
N LEU A 49 -6.88 19.43 0.86
CA LEU A 49 -6.07 18.49 0.07
C LEU A 49 -4.74 18.33 0.79
N VAL A 50 -4.70 17.45 1.79
CA VAL A 50 -3.45 16.95 2.34
C VAL A 50 -3.02 15.83 1.43
N ALA A 51 -2.34 16.21 0.35
CA ALA A 51 -1.52 15.29 -0.40
C ALA A 51 -0.47 14.78 0.58
N LEU A 52 -0.60 13.52 0.99
CA LEU A 52 0.49 12.74 1.54
C LEU A 52 1.52 12.71 0.41
N VAL A 53 2.51 13.60 0.47
CA VAL A 53 3.56 13.73 -0.54
C VAL A 53 4.46 12.50 -0.40
N VAL A 54 4.00 11.38 -0.94
CA VAL A 54 4.81 10.20 -1.20
C VAL A 54 5.64 10.51 -2.44
N VAL A 55 6.70 11.31 -2.24
CA VAL A 55 7.84 11.21 -3.14
C VAL A 55 8.41 9.82 -2.87
N GLY A 56 8.23 8.93 -3.86
CA GLY A 56 8.85 7.60 -3.90
C GLY A 56 10.34 7.72 -3.56
N GLY A 57 10.74 6.99 -2.54
CA GLY A 57 12.13 6.91 -2.09
C GLY A 57 12.96 6.20 -3.15
N LEU A 58 13.58 6.98 -4.05
CA LEU A 58 14.73 6.53 -4.82
C LEU A 58 15.88 6.23 -3.86
N LEU A 59 15.96 5.01 -3.32
CA LEU A 59 17.17 4.50 -2.69
C LEU A 59 17.99 3.74 -3.73
N LEU A 60 18.82 4.51 -4.43
CA LEU A 60 19.98 4.03 -5.17
C LEU A 60 20.98 3.38 -4.21
N PHE A 61 21.16 2.06 -4.30
CA PHE A 61 22.41 1.43 -3.87
C PHE A 61 22.81 0.24 -4.76
N GLY A 62 24.07 0.25 -5.24
CA GLY A 62 24.61 -0.87 -6.02
C GLY A 62 25.81 -0.55 -6.92
N LEU A 63 26.88 0.05 -6.39
CA LEU A 63 28.18 0.11 -7.06
C LEU A 63 28.90 -1.24 -7.00
N GLY A 64 28.97 -1.93 -8.14
CA GLY A 64 30.15 -2.67 -8.60
C GLY A 64 30.39 -4.08 -8.05
N ARG A 65 30.17 -5.08 -8.91
CA ARG A 65 31.21 -6.03 -9.34
C ARG A 65 30.75 -6.88 -10.52
N ASP A 66 31.58 -6.89 -11.56
CA ASP A 66 31.64 -7.92 -12.58
C ASP A 66 31.93 -9.29 -11.92
N ASP A 67 31.21 -10.34 -12.33
CA ASP A 67 31.75 -11.68 -12.64
C ASP A 67 30.58 -12.64 -12.94
N GLU A 68 30.38 -12.93 -14.22
CA GLU A 68 29.60 -14.06 -14.73
C GLU A 68 30.22 -15.39 -14.25
N PRO A 69 29.39 -16.41 -14.00
CA PRO A 69 29.56 -17.59 -14.83
C PRO A 69 28.25 -18.17 -15.36
N GLU A 70 28.11 -18.15 -16.69
CA GLU A 70 27.20 -18.99 -17.46
C GLU A 70 27.62 -20.47 -17.35
N ARG A 71 26.70 -21.36 -16.95
CA ARG A 71 26.54 -22.80 -17.29
C ARG A 71 25.27 -23.30 -16.57
N ASP A 72 24.39 -24.13 -17.09
CA ASP A 72 24.16 -24.79 -18.38
C ASP A 72 22.67 -25.19 -18.34
N GLY A 73 21.94 -25.05 -19.45
CA GLY A 73 20.55 -25.48 -19.57
C GLY A 73 20.40 -27.02 -19.65
N PRO A 74 19.19 -27.57 -19.37
CA PRO A 74 18.96 -29.00 -19.31
C PRO A 74 18.63 -29.59 -20.69
N SER A 75 19.04 -30.83 -20.95
CA SER A 75 18.50 -31.59 -22.09
C SER A 75 18.42 -33.09 -21.84
N ALA A 76 17.23 -33.59 -22.17
CA ALA A 76 16.88 -34.90 -22.70
C ALA A 76 16.76 -36.10 -21.74
N ALA A 77 15.51 -36.57 -21.73
CA ALA A 77 15.02 -37.87 -21.30
C ALA A 77 15.60 -39.03 -22.13
N GLU A 78 15.65 -40.23 -21.53
CA GLU A 78 15.28 -41.49 -22.18
C GLU A 78 14.64 -42.44 -21.16
N GLU A 79 13.54 -43.05 -21.58
CA GLU A 79 12.78 -44.12 -20.93
C GLU A 79 13.50 -45.47 -21.10
N ASP A 80 13.35 -46.41 -20.15
CA ASP A 80 13.17 -47.83 -20.51
C ASP A 80 12.37 -48.59 -19.45
N GLN A 81 11.55 -49.50 -19.94
CA GLN A 81 10.45 -50.19 -19.28
C GLN A 81 10.88 -51.55 -18.70
N GLY A 82 10.19 -51.95 -17.63
CA GLY A 82 10.05 -53.35 -17.23
C GLY A 82 9.43 -53.41 -15.84
N GLY A 83 8.31 -54.06 -15.56
CA GLY A 83 7.57 -55.06 -16.30
C GLY A 83 7.04 -56.08 -15.28
N GLY A 84 5.73 -56.02 -15.01
CA GLY A 84 4.91 -57.17 -14.60
C GLY A 84 4.85 -57.56 -13.12
N GLY A 85 3.62 -57.80 -12.66
CA GLY A 85 3.36 -58.64 -11.49
C GLY A 85 2.11 -58.26 -10.70
N GLY A 86 0.94 -58.72 -11.15
CA GLY A 86 -0.31 -58.56 -10.41
C GLY A 86 -0.40 -59.45 -9.16
N GLY A 87 -1.32 -59.11 -8.25
CA GLY A 87 -1.70 -59.96 -7.13
C GLY A 87 -2.58 -59.25 -6.13
N ALA A 88 -3.89 -59.49 -6.21
CA ALA A 88 -4.89 -59.01 -5.25
C ALA A 88 -4.86 -59.81 -3.93
N GLY A 89 -5.24 -59.15 -2.84
CA GLY A 89 -5.99 -59.79 -1.75
C GLY A 89 -5.50 -59.51 -0.33
N GLY A 90 -6.47 -59.21 0.55
CA GLY A 90 -6.40 -59.58 1.97
C GLY A 90 -6.39 -58.41 2.93
N GLY A 91 -7.54 -58.13 3.55
CA GLY A 91 -7.66 -57.16 4.63
C GLY A 91 -6.98 -57.61 5.93
N GLY A 92 -6.79 -56.64 6.82
CA GLY A 92 -6.29 -56.85 8.18
C GLY A 92 -6.28 -55.55 8.97
N ALA A 93 -7.27 -55.43 9.85
CA ALA A 93 -7.36 -54.65 11.08
C ALA A 93 -6.42 -53.46 11.35
N ALA A 94 -7.06 -52.33 11.66
CA ALA A 94 -6.51 -51.18 12.36
C ALA A 94 -5.90 -51.54 13.74
N PRO A 95 -4.91 -50.75 14.18
CA PRO A 95 -4.78 -50.37 15.58
C PRO A 95 -5.05 -48.86 15.74
N GLU A 96 -5.94 -48.52 16.67
CA GLU A 96 -6.00 -47.18 17.28
C GLU A 96 -4.66 -46.92 18.01
N PRO A 97 -3.97 -45.78 17.77
CA PRO A 97 -2.98 -45.31 18.71
C PRO A 97 -3.66 -44.53 19.85
N GLU A 98 -3.22 -44.88 21.04
CA GLU A 98 -3.60 -44.30 22.33
C GLU A 98 -3.24 -42.81 22.37
N ALA A 99 -4.07 -42.04 23.09
CA ALA A 99 -3.81 -40.62 23.36
C ALA A 99 -2.52 -40.47 24.17
N GLU A 100 -1.48 -39.94 23.54
CA GLU A 100 -0.28 -39.45 24.22
C GLU A 100 -0.60 -38.08 24.82
N GLU A 101 -0.37 -37.96 26.13
CA GLU A 101 -0.41 -36.68 26.85
C GLU A 101 0.65 -35.75 26.23
N GLU A 102 0.20 -34.61 25.67
CA GLU A 102 1.11 -33.58 25.15
C GLU A 102 1.96 -33.01 26.29
N GLU A 103 3.25 -33.34 26.28
CA GLU A 103 4.26 -32.58 27.02
C GLU A 103 4.24 -31.12 26.50
N PRO A 104 4.40 -30.12 27.37
CA PRO A 104 4.41 -28.73 26.93
C PRO A 104 5.54 -28.54 25.91
N ALA A 105 5.16 -28.09 24.71
CA ALA A 105 6.11 -27.70 23.69
C ALA A 105 7.10 -26.69 24.28
N ASP A 106 8.39 -27.00 24.14
CA ASP A 106 9.50 -26.09 24.41
C ASP A 106 9.19 -24.78 23.67
N GLU A 107 8.99 -23.68 24.41
CA GLU A 107 8.77 -22.36 23.81
C GLU A 107 9.96 -22.09 22.89
N ALA A 108 9.69 -21.96 21.59
CA ALA A 108 10.69 -21.47 20.64
C ALA A 108 11.26 -20.16 21.19
N PRO A 109 12.56 -19.85 20.96
CA PRO A 109 13.13 -18.58 21.36
C PRO A 109 12.23 -17.46 20.82
N GLN A 110 11.67 -16.65 21.71
CA GLN A 110 10.96 -15.45 21.27
C GLN A 110 12.02 -14.54 20.67
N GLU A 111 11.85 -14.20 19.40
CA GLU A 111 12.62 -13.15 18.74
C GLU A 111 12.56 -11.91 19.64
N GLU A 112 13.72 -11.32 19.99
CA GLU A 112 13.74 -10.14 20.85
C GLU A 112 13.11 -8.97 20.10
N THR A 113 12.13 -8.29 20.70
CA THR A 113 11.48 -7.12 20.12
C THR A 113 11.83 -5.85 20.88
N GLU A 114 11.82 -4.72 20.17
CA GLU A 114 11.89 -3.37 20.70
C GLU A 114 10.74 -2.52 20.18
N THR A 115 10.33 -1.51 20.96
CA THR A 115 9.22 -0.63 20.57
C THR A 115 9.75 0.59 19.84
N PHE A 116 9.43 0.73 18.56
CA PHE A 116 9.60 1.97 17.81
C PHE A 116 8.55 3.00 18.26
N THR A 117 8.95 4.27 18.42
CA THR A 117 8.04 5.37 18.75
C THR A 117 7.87 6.32 17.57
N ALA A 118 6.62 6.55 17.14
CA ALA A 118 6.28 7.43 16.02
C ALA A 118 6.37 8.91 16.44
N GLY A 119 7.58 9.48 16.39
CA GLY A 119 7.82 10.89 16.74
C GLY A 119 7.33 11.25 18.14
N ASP A 120 6.68 12.41 18.28
CA ASP A 120 6.10 12.86 19.56
C ASP A 120 4.60 12.48 19.71
N THR A 121 4.08 11.58 18.86
CA THR A 121 2.63 11.25 18.82
C THR A 121 2.14 10.47 20.03
N GLY A 122 3.06 9.82 20.76
CA GLY A 122 2.72 8.88 21.83
C GLY A 122 2.22 7.53 21.32
N TYR A 123 2.40 7.21 20.03
CA TYR A 123 2.14 5.89 19.46
C TYR A 123 3.44 5.17 19.14
N GLY A 124 3.40 3.85 19.12
CA GLY A 124 4.51 3.00 18.73
C GLY A 124 4.07 1.64 18.21
N VAL A 125 5.04 0.83 17.81
CA VAL A 125 4.88 -0.54 17.30
C VAL A 125 6.06 -1.38 17.75
N ASP A 126 5.82 -2.64 18.08
CA ASP A 126 6.89 -3.57 18.42
C ASP A 126 7.51 -4.12 17.12
N VAL A 127 8.83 -4.06 17.04
CA VAL A 127 9.61 -4.54 15.89
C VAL A 127 10.76 -5.43 16.35
N PRO A 128 11.28 -6.34 15.49
CA PRO A 128 12.47 -7.11 15.84
C PRO A 128 13.65 -6.20 16.19
N ALA A 129 14.38 -6.56 17.25
CA ALA A 129 15.40 -5.70 17.87
C ALA A 129 16.69 -5.54 17.04
N ASP A 130 16.79 -6.23 15.91
CA ASP A 130 17.88 -6.13 14.95
C ASP A 130 17.52 -5.28 13.72
N TRP A 131 16.28 -4.81 13.61
CA TRP A 131 15.83 -3.95 12.51
C TRP A 131 16.42 -2.55 12.62
N GLU A 132 16.77 -1.98 11.47
CA GLU A 132 17.38 -0.66 11.36
C GLU A 132 16.32 0.42 11.12
N GLU A 133 16.29 1.46 11.96
CA GLU A 133 15.50 2.66 11.70
C GLU A 133 16.14 3.55 10.62
N ARG A 134 15.37 3.93 9.59
CA ARG A 134 15.76 4.86 8.53
C ARG A 134 14.76 6.01 8.42
N GLN A 135 15.21 7.22 8.75
CA GLN A 135 14.38 8.42 8.66
C GLN A 135 14.27 8.92 7.21
N GLU A 136 13.10 8.75 6.60
CA GLU A 136 12.86 9.12 5.20
C GLU A 136 12.21 10.51 5.04
N ALA A 137 11.46 10.97 6.04
CA ALA A 137 10.93 12.34 6.14
C ALA A 137 10.58 12.66 7.61
N GLU A 138 10.26 13.91 7.95
CA GLU A 138 9.92 14.31 9.33
C GLU A 138 8.85 13.43 10.00
N THR A 139 7.87 12.94 9.22
CA THR A 139 6.78 12.10 9.69
C THR A 139 6.72 10.73 9.00
N ARG A 140 7.88 10.22 8.57
CA ARG A 140 8.02 8.93 7.88
C ARG A 140 9.33 8.25 8.26
N VAL A 141 9.22 7.04 8.78
CA VAL A 141 10.35 6.17 9.15
C VAL A 141 10.15 4.79 8.53
N ASP A 142 11.22 4.22 7.99
CA ASP A 142 11.27 2.82 7.60
C ASP A 142 12.03 2.04 8.67
N LEU A 143 11.44 0.95 9.14
CA LEU A 143 12.05 -0.02 10.04
C LEU A 143 12.44 -1.21 9.16
N VAL A 144 13.73 -1.48 9.00
CA VAL A 144 14.22 -2.33 7.92
C VAL A 144 14.97 -3.53 8.45
N ASP A 145 14.58 -4.71 8.00
CA ASP A 145 15.34 -5.94 8.15
C ASP A 145 16.69 -5.81 7.40
N PRO A 146 17.84 -5.88 8.10
CA PRO A 146 19.15 -5.75 7.45
C PRO A 146 19.52 -6.95 6.57
N ASP A 147 18.91 -8.12 6.78
CA ASP A 147 19.22 -9.37 6.08
C ASP A 147 18.39 -9.53 4.81
N THR A 148 17.08 -9.23 4.87
CA THR A 148 16.15 -9.39 3.73
C THR A 148 15.90 -8.09 2.99
N GLY A 149 15.96 -6.95 3.67
CA GLY A 149 15.50 -5.67 3.13
C GLY A 149 13.98 -5.46 3.21
N ASN A 150 13.22 -6.43 3.76
CA ASN A 150 11.83 -6.23 4.13
C ASN A 150 11.72 -5.06 5.11
N TYR A 151 10.62 -4.31 5.06
CA TYR A 151 10.47 -3.17 5.94
C TYR A 151 9.02 -2.87 6.32
N LEU A 152 8.86 -2.27 7.49
CA LEU A 152 7.65 -1.58 7.89
C LEU A 152 7.90 -0.09 7.77
N ARG A 153 7.20 0.58 6.86
CA ARG A 153 7.14 2.03 6.81
C ARG A 153 6.01 2.53 7.69
N VAL A 154 6.34 3.40 8.63
CA VAL A 154 5.40 4.09 9.52
C VAL A 154 5.34 5.56 9.12
N GLU A 155 4.15 6.00 8.70
CA GLU A 155 3.87 7.40 8.37
C GLU A 155 2.76 7.96 9.26
N TRP A 156 2.86 9.24 9.62
CA TRP A 156 1.84 9.91 10.42
C TRP A 156 1.56 11.35 9.99
N THR A 157 0.39 11.87 10.39
CA THR A 157 -0.04 13.26 10.18
C THR A 157 -0.90 13.75 11.34
N GLU A 158 -0.76 15.02 11.72
CA GLU A 158 -1.61 15.71 12.70
C GLU A 158 -2.87 16.32 12.07
N THR A 159 -3.03 16.17 10.75
CA THR A 159 -4.18 16.67 10.00
C THR A 159 -4.76 15.55 9.14
N PRO A 160 -5.27 14.47 9.76
CA PRO A 160 -5.86 13.35 9.03
C PRO A 160 -7.02 13.81 8.14
N GLY A 161 -7.17 13.13 7.00
CA GLY A 161 -8.38 13.18 6.20
C GLY A 161 -9.55 12.47 6.89
N GLU A 162 -10.72 12.47 6.26
CA GLU A 162 -11.94 11.88 6.84
C GLU A 162 -12.00 10.35 6.69
N ASP A 163 -11.31 9.76 5.72
CA ASP A 163 -11.47 8.36 5.33
C ASP A 163 -10.21 7.83 4.63
N ALA A 164 -9.63 6.71 5.10
CA ALA A 164 -8.39 6.17 4.54
C ALA A 164 -8.61 5.50 3.17
N LEU A 165 -9.78 4.90 2.92
CA LEU A 165 -10.09 4.29 1.62
C LEU A 165 -10.10 5.35 0.52
N VAL A 166 -10.69 6.51 0.81
CA VAL A 166 -10.68 7.67 -0.09
C VAL A 166 -9.27 8.23 -0.28
N ALA A 167 -8.41 8.17 0.74
CA ALA A 167 -7.00 8.57 0.63
C ALA A 167 -6.21 7.61 -0.26
N TRP A 168 -6.40 6.30 -0.12
CA TRP A 168 -5.77 5.25 -0.95
C TRP A 168 -6.15 5.35 -2.41
N GLN A 169 -7.43 5.56 -2.72
CA GLN A 169 -7.89 5.77 -4.10
C GLN A 169 -7.20 6.98 -4.75
N GLN A 170 -7.03 8.07 -4.01
CA GLN A 170 -6.34 9.26 -4.51
C GLN A 170 -4.82 9.08 -4.62
N GLN A 171 -4.22 8.31 -3.71
CA GLN A 171 -2.79 8.04 -3.75
C GLN A 171 -2.43 7.14 -4.92
N GLU A 172 -3.24 6.10 -5.17
CA GLU A 172 -3.09 5.18 -6.29
C GLU A 172 -3.00 5.91 -7.64
N ASP A 173 -3.81 6.96 -7.85
CA ASP A 173 -3.81 7.77 -9.09
C ASP A 173 -2.41 8.30 -9.47
N SER A 174 -1.55 8.53 -8.47
CA SER A 174 -0.17 8.99 -8.66
C SER A 174 0.87 7.87 -8.53
N PHE A 175 0.59 6.87 -7.69
CA PHE A 175 1.48 5.74 -7.44
C PHE A 175 1.54 4.79 -8.63
N ALA A 176 0.38 4.36 -9.14
CA ALA A 176 0.28 3.40 -10.24
C ALA A 176 1.09 3.79 -11.50
N PRO A 177 1.02 5.04 -12.01
CA PRO A 177 1.81 5.40 -13.20
C PRO A 177 3.31 5.63 -12.93
N SER A 178 3.73 5.70 -11.66
CA SER A 178 5.14 5.95 -11.29
C SER A 178 5.91 4.68 -10.90
N HIS A 179 5.23 3.54 -10.77
CA HIS A 179 5.84 2.27 -10.37
C HIS A 179 5.71 1.24 -11.50
N GLU A 180 6.82 0.60 -11.84
CA GLU A 180 6.86 -0.40 -12.90
C GLU A 180 6.07 -1.65 -12.49
N ASN A 181 5.37 -2.28 -13.44
CA ASN A 181 4.56 -3.49 -13.23
C ASN A 181 3.56 -3.42 -12.07
N TYR A 182 3.15 -2.21 -11.68
CA TYR A 182 2.20 -2.01 -10.60
C TYR A 182 0.89 -2.79 -10.82
N GLN A 183 0.44 -3.47 -9.78
CA GLN A 183 -0.87 -4.13 -9.73
C GLN A 183 -1.53 -3.87 -8.38
N GLN A 184 -2.75 -3.35 -8.40
CA GLN A 184 -3.64 -3.38 -7.25
C GLN A 184 -4.18 -4.80 -7.07
N ILE A 185 -4.01 -5.36 -5.88
CA ILE A 185 -4.60 -6.65 -5.50
C ILE A 185 -5.93 -6.41 -4.78
N GLN A 186 -5.91 -5.54 -3.76
CA GLN A 186 -7.08 -5.23 -2.92
C GLN A 186 -7.05 -3.76 -2.49
N MET A 187 -8.22 -3.15 -2.31
CA MET A 187 -8.34 -1.85 -1.63
C MET A 187 -9.72 -1.75 -1.00
N ASP A 188 -9.80 -2.04 0.30
CA ASP A 188 -11.08 -2.17 1.00
C ASP A 188 -11.03 -1.52 2.38
N ALA A 189 -12.21 -1.10 2.86
CA ALA A 189 -12.39 -0.72 4.26
C ALA A 189 -12.23 -1.97 5.15
N VAL A 190 -11.58 -1.81 6.30
CA VAL A 190 -11.31 -2.89 7.24
C VAL A 190 -11.69 -2.49 8.67
N ASP A 191 -11.95 -3.47 9.52
CA ASP A 191 -12.15 -3.24 10.94
C ASP A 191 -10.78 -3.20 11.64
N TYR A 192 -10.40 -2.05 12.20
CA TYR A 192 -9.12 -1.90 12.90
C TYR A 192 -9.23 -0.90 14.07
N GLN A 193 -8.91 -1.36 15.29
CA GLN A 193 -8.87 -0.56 16.53
C GLN A 193 -10.04 0.43 16.72
N ASP A 194 -11.26 -0.02 16.44
CA ASP A 194 -12.49 0.81 16.48
C ASP A 194 -12.47 2.07 15.58
N SER A 195 -11.49 2.19 14.68
CA SER A 195 -11.40 3.29 13.72
C SER A 195 -12.43 3.09 12.61
N PRO A 196 -13.43 3.99 12.47
CA PRO A 196 -14.43 3.87 11.42
C PRO A 196 -13.89 4.25 10.03
N THR A 197 -12.63 4.68 9.94
CA THR A 197 -11.99 5.19 8.73
C THR A 197 -10.92 4.25 8.19
N ALA A 198 -10.74 3.08 8.79
CA ALA A 198 -9.63 2.20 8.48
C ALA A 198 -9.80 1.52 7.11
N ALA A 199 -8.72 1.45 6.35
CA ALA A 199 -8.68 0.79 5.05
C ALA A 199 -7.31 0.18 4.77
N LEU A 200 -7.31 -0.94 4.05
CA LEU A 200 -6.12 -1.65 3.62
C LEU A 200 -5.99 -1.59 2.10
N TRP A 201 -4.83 -1.19 1.62
CA TRP A 201 -4.45 -1.28 0.21
C TRP A 201 -3.34 -2.33 0.05
N GLU A 202 -3.61 -3.34 -0.76
CA GLU A 202 -2.66 -4.40 -1.14
C GLU A 202 -2.26 -4.25 -2.59
N TYR A 203 -0.96 -4.30 -2.85
CA TYR A 203 -0.42 -4.09 -4.18
C TYR A 203 0.97 -4.67 -4.37
N THR A 204 1.35 -4.86 -5.64
CA THR A 204 2.69 -5.25 -6.05
C THR A 204 3.26 -4.27 -7.06
N TRP A 205 4.59 -4.22 -7.15
CA TRP A 205 5.33 -3.44 -8.16
C TRP A 205 6.76 -3.96 -8.30
N SER A 206 7.46 -3.54 -9.35
CA SER A 206 8.89 -3.82 -9.51
C SER A 206 9.72 -2.58 -9.18
N GLU A 207 10.82 -2.75 -8.44
CA GLU A 207 11.84 -1.73 -8.23
C GLU A 207 13.23 -2.29 -8.58
N GLY A 208 13.81 -1.75 -9.66
CA GLY A 208 15.08 -2.28 -10.19
C GLY A 208 14.92 -3.72 -10.68
N SER A 209 15.49 -4.68 -9.96
CA SER A 209 15.36 -6.11 -10.24
C SER A 209 14.52 -6.88 -9.22
N ALA A 210 13.99 -6.20 -8.21
CA ALA A 210 13.14 -6.80 -7.18
C ALA A 210 11.67 -6.63 -7.58
N ASP A 211 10.88 -7.68 -7.35
CA ASP A 211 9.43 -7.63 -7.37
C ASP A 211 8.97 -7.58 -5.91
N LEU A 212 8.17 -6.57 -5.58
CA LEU A 212 7.79 -6.25 -4.20
C LEU A 212 6.27 -6.42 -4.01
N HIS A 213 5.89 -6.84 -2.81
CA HIS A 213 4.50 -6.94 -2.34
C HIS A 213 4.32 -6.08 -1.10
N ALA A 214 3.20 -5.37 -1.00
CA ALA A 214 2.89 -4.59 0.19
C ALA A 214 1.45 -4.68 0.67
N TYR A 215 1.29 -4.51 1.98
CA TYR A 215 0.07 -4.07 2.65
C TYR A 215 0.27 -2.67 3.21
N ASN A 216 -0.65 -1.75 2.89
CA ASN A 216 -0.68 -0.41 3.45
C ASN A 216 -2.00 -0.18 4.22
N LEU A 217 -1.93 -0.32 5.55
CA LEU A 217 -3.03 -0.07 6.47
C LEU A 217 -3.07 1.41 6.84
N GLY A 218 -4.16 2.10 6.51
CA GLY A 218 -4.38 3.49 6.88
C GLY A 218 -5.56 3.64 7.82
N PHE A 219 -5.44 4.52 8.83
CA PHE A 219 -6.53 4.80 9.77
C PHE A 219 -6.35 6.13 10.49
N VAL A 220 -7.44 6.62 11.10
CA VAL A 220 -7.44 7.80 11.97
C VAL A 220 -7.66 7.33 13.41
N THR A 221 -6.93 7.91 14.35
CA THR A 221 -7.06 7.60 15.78
C THR A 221 -8.45 7.96 16.31
N GLY A 222 -8.90 7.30 17.39
CA GLY A 222 -10.25 7.48 17.91
C GLY A 222 -10.59 8.90 18.40
N ASP A 223 -9.58 9.68 18.77
CA ASP A 223 -9.69 11.11 19.11
C ASP A 223 -9.64 12.05 17.89
N GLY A 224 -9.27 11.52 16.72
CA GLY A 224 -9.09 12.26 15.48
C GLY A 224 -7.83 13.13 15.43
N GLU A 225 -6.91 12.98 16.40
CA GLU A 225 -5.70 13.80 16.47
C GLU A 225 -4.67 13.39 15.42
N TYR A 226 -4.52 12.09 15.16
CA TYR A 226 -3.54 11.57 14.23
C TYR A 226 -4.16 10.68 13.15
N GLY A 227 -3.58 10.72 11.97
CA GLY A 227 -3.71 9.69 10.95
C GLY A 227 -2.41 8.92 10.82
N PHE A 228 -2.49 7.60 10.68
CA PHE A 228 -1.35 6.73 10.49
C PHE A 228 -1.47 5.91 9.21
N ALA A 229 -0.33 5.57 8.63
CA ALA A 229 -0.19 4.54 7.62
C ALA A 229 0.94 3.57 8.01
N LEU A 230 0.62 2.28 8.00
CA LEU A 230 1.54 1.17 8.25
C LEU A 230 1.68 0.40 6.95
N ASN A 231 2.79 0.62 6.26
CA ASN A 231 3.07 0.02 4.97
C ASN A 231 4.15 -1.05 5.11
N PHE A 232 3.72 -2.31 5.20
CA PHE A 232 4.60 -3.46 5.29
C PHE A 232 4.93 -3.96 3.90
N VAL A 233 6.23 -4.04 3.58
CA VAL A 233 6.75 -4.33 2.25
C VAL A 233 7.75 -5.47 2.32
N THR A 234 7.64 -6.42 1.40
CA THR A 234 8.57 -7.53 1.25
C THR A 234 8.96 -7.75 -0.20
N ASP A 235 10.00 -8.54 -0.45
CA ASP A 235 10.11 -9.26 -1.72
C ASP A 235 8.86 -10.12 -1.92
N GLU A 236 8.33 -10.17 -3.15
CA GLU A 236 7.14 -10.95 -3.52
C GLU A 236 7.32 -12.43 -3.17
N ALA A 237 8.53 -12.96 -3.32
CA ALA A 237 8.83 -14.36 -3.06
C ALA A 237 8.65 -14.76 -1.59
N ASP A 238 8.77 -13.79 -0.66
CA ASP A 238 8.71 -14.02 0.78
C ASP A 238 7.35 -13.60 1.39
N TRP A 239 6.43 -13.10 0.55
CA TRP A 239 5.17 -12.50 1.01
C TRP A 239 4.33 -13.44 1.88
N GLU A 240 4.13 -14.69 1.44
CA GLU A 240 3.33 -15.68 2.16
C GLU A 240 3.94 -16.06 3.52
N GLU A 241 5.28 -16.16 3.60
CA GLU A 241 5.99 -16.48 4.84
C GLU A 241 6.03 -15.29 5.80
N SER A 242 5.97 -14.07 5.27
CA SER A 242 6.05 -12.83 6.03
C SER A 242 4.73 -12.37 6.65
N GLN A 243 3.60 -13.02 6.33
CA GLN A 243 2.28 -12.64 6.86
C GLN A 243 2.23 -12.57 8.40
N PRO A 244 2.74 -13.55 9.16
CA PRO A 244 2.71 -13.48 10.62
C PRO A 244 3.49 -12.28 11.18
N LEU A 245 4.56 -11.86 10.50
CA LEU A 245 5.33 -10.69 10.88
C LEU A 245 4.51 -9.40 10.63
N GLY A 246 3.92 -9.27 9.44
CA GLY A 246 3.02 -8.16 9.12
C GLY A 246 1.86 -8.03 10.10
N ASP A 247 1.22 -9.15 10.44
CA ASP A 247 0.14 -9.20 11.44
C ASP A 247 0.62 -8.72 12.82
N SER A 248 1.81 -9.12 13.24
CA SER A 248 2.38 -8.71 14.54
C SER A 248 2.61 -7.19 14.64
N PHE A 249 2.98 -6.54 13.53
CA PHE A 249 3.10 -5.08 13.48
C PHE A 249 1.74 -4.40 13.64
N MET A 250 0.72 -4.89 12.95
CA MET A 250 -0.64 -4.34 13.04
C MET A 250 -1.26 -4.59 14.43
N GLU A 251 -0.97 -5.72 15.07
CA GLU A 251 -1.48 -6.05 16.39
C GLU A 251 -0.81 -5.20 17.49
N SER A 252 0.51 -4.99 17.40
CA SER A 252 1.27 -4.25 18.42
C SER A 252 1.19 -2.73 18.28
N PHE A 253 0.85 -2.20 17.09
CA PHE A 253 0.77 -0.75 16.92
C PHE A 253 -0.28 -0.14 17.84
N GLY A 254 0.06 0.87 18.63
CA GLY A 254 -0.89 1.47 19.57
C GLY A 254 -0.31 2.61 20.40
N PRO A 255 -1.13 3.18 21.29
CA PRO A 255 -0.65 4.20 22.24
C PRO A 255 0.36 3.60 23.22
N LEU A 256 1.42 4.35 23.51
CA LEU A 256 2.42 4.02 24.52
C LEU A 256 1.89 4.35 25.92
N GLU A 257 2.16 3.47 26.89
CA GLU A 257 1.77 3.65 28.31
C GLU A 257 2.74 4.52 29.13
#